data_AF-A0A420Y3S2-F1
#
_entry.id   AF-A0A420Y3S2-F1
#
_cell.length_a   1.000
_cell.length_b   1.000
_cell.length_c   1.000
_cell.angle_alpha   90.00
_cell.angle_beta   90.00
_cell.angle_gamma   90.00
#
_symmetry.space_group_name_H-M   'P 1'
#
loop_
_entity.id
_entity.type
_entity.pdbx_description
1 polymer ?
#
loop_
_entity_poly.entity_id
_entity_poly.type
_entity_poly.pdbx_seq_one_letter_code
_entity_poly.pdbx_strand_id
1 'polypeptide(L)'
;MPRLAMPSDFKRPRLRKCGFDLNTVDWRRAKVLGAGLDGFVWRVRFGNEGPYYALKLFWDQDPLEIARGSFAAQRECQNAALLQMIRYSLDQAAAEGGTKPVLVIPDPANFDEAEANFFGFAEEVRRGRKREHFPSRGPDLIEVVEMPRFAKCYGWLRVNRHDVFPRMPRSVLPHAIRVDKHTRALPSERNEFLAVVYEYVEDGENDIETVEEVARFLWLAGFSFCPTPLARNWRSGVLVDHSDITGPQFYGWQKFYYRCLKADILLQE
;
A
#
# COMPACT_ATOMS: atom_id res chain seq x y z
N MET A 1 12.46 -18.87 -12.19
CA MET A 1 11.52 -17.90 -12.79
C MET A 1 10.53 -17.47 -11.73
N PRO A 2 10.14 -16.19 -11.63
CA PRO A 2 9.03 -15.79 -10.76
C PRO A 2 7.77 -16.55 -11.17
N ARG A 3 6.97 -16.99 -10.19
CA ARG A 3 5.69 -17.64 -10.43
C ARG A 3 4.73 -16.62 -11.07
N LEU A 4 3.94 -17.08 -12.05
CA LEU A 4 2.91 -16.26 -12.70
C LEU A 4 1.94 -15.69 -11.66
N ALA A 5 1.55 -14.42 -11.80
CA ALA A 5 0.57 -13.79 -10.91
C ALA A 5 -0.85 -14.22 -11.32
N MET A 6 -1.44 -15.13 -10.56
CA MET A 6 -2.77 -15.70 -10.83
C MET A 6 -3.86 -14.91 -10.10
N PRO A 7 -5.15 -15.00 -10.50
CA PRO A 7 -6.25 -14.38 -9.76
C PRO A 7 -6.31 -14.84 -8.29
N SER A 8 -5.89 -16.07 -7.99
CA SER A 8 -5.79 -16.58 -6.63
C SER A 8 -4.72 -15.85 -5.78
N ASP A 9 -3.64 -15.36 -6.41
CA ASP A 9 -2.62 -14.54 -5.75
C ASP A 9 -3.18 -13.15 -5.43
N PHE A 10 -3.99 -12.57 -6.31
CA PHE A 10 -4.70 -11.29 -6.05
C PHE A 10 -5.74 -11.42 -4.92
N LYS A 11 -6.37 -12.59 -4.75
CA LYS A 11 -7.30 -12.87 -3.64
C LYS A 11 -6.60 -13.06 -2.29
N ARG A 12 -5.33 -13.46 -2.30
CA ARG A 12 -4.54 -13.72 -1.09
C ARG A 12 -3.12 -13.17 -1.24
N PRO A 13 -2.97 -11.86 -1.45
CA PRO A 13 -1.67 -11.27 -1.75
C PRO A 13 -0.78 -11.36 -0.51
N ARG A 14 0.48 -11.77 -0.72
CA ARG A 14 1.46 -11.97 0.34
C ARG A 14 2.67 -11.10 0.09
N LEU A 15 2.90 -10.16 0.99
CA LEU A 15 4.12 -9.39 0.98
C LEU A 15 5.30 -10.28 1.42
N ARG A 16 6.41 -10.20 0.69
CA ARG A 16 7.64 -10.89 1.06
C ARG A 16 8.22 -10.30 2.36
N LYS A 17 8.97 -11.12 3.10
CA LYS A 17 9.81 -10.63 4.19
C LYS A 17 10.87 -9.69 3.62
N CYS A 18 11.11 -8.56 4.29
CA CYS A 18 12.19 -7.66 3.95
C CYS A 18 13.53 -8.34 4.22
N GLY A 19 14.49 -8.18 3.30
CA GLY A 19 15.84 -8.73 3.43
C GLY A 19 16.78 -7.87 4.28
N PHE A 20 16.33 -6.72 4.79
CA PHE A 20 17.17 -5.83 5.58
C PHE A 20 17.30 -6.33 7.02
N ASP A 21 18.46 -6.09 7.62
CA ASP A 21 18.73 -6.46 9.01
C ASP A 21 18.49 -5.27 9.96
N LEU A 22 17.47 -5.39 10.82
CA LEU A 22 17.16 -4.40 11.86
C LEU A 22 18.31 -4.13 12.83
N ASN A 23 19.26 -5.06 12.97
CA ASN A 23 20.43 -4.85 13.81
C ASN A 23 21.39 -3.80 13.26
N THR A 24 21.32 -3.55 11.96
CA THR A 24 22.16 -2.56 11.27
C THR A 24 21.57 -1.15 11.29
N VAL A 25 20.37 -0.95 11.86
CA VAL A 25 19.75 0.38 11.88
C VAL A 25 20.52 1.34 12.79
N ASP A 26 20.94 2.48 12.24
CA ASP A 26 21.50 3.58 13.02
C ASP A 26 20.39 4.44 13.65
N TRP A 27 19.93 4.02 14.83
CA TRP A 27 18.89 4.71 15.59
C TRP A 27 19.29 6.11 16.07
N ARG A 28 20.59 6.45 16.12
CA ARG A 28 21.03 7.80 16.50
C ARG A 28 20.74 8.82 15.39
N ARG A 29 20.66 8.37 14.14
CA ARG A 29 20.30 9.19 12.97
C ARG A 29 18.82 9.07 12.57
N ALA A 30 18.06 8.23 13.27
CA ALA A 30 16.65 8.07 13.01
C ALA A 30 15.87 9.35 13.35
N LYS A 31 14.78 9.59 12.63
CA LYS A 31 13.83 10.66 12.93
C LYS A 31 12.41 10.09 12.94
N VAL A 32 11.57 10.56 13.85
CA VAL A 32 10.13 10.29 13.78
C VAL A 32 9.57 11.04 12.58
N LEU A 33 8.88 10.33 11.69
CA LEU A 33 8.17 10.93 10.55
C LEU A 33 6.71 11.20 10.88
N GLY A 34 6.12 10.37 11.73
CA GLY A 34 4.74 10.52 12.14
C GLY A 34 4.26 9.31 12.94
N ALA A 35 3.10 9.47 13.53
CA ALA A 35 2.40 8.41 14.23
C ALA A 35 0.90 8.63 14.06
N GLY A 36 0.15 7.55 13.86
CA GLY A 36 -1.27 7.60 13.53
C GLY A 36 -2.02 6.40 14.08
N LEU A 37 -3.25 6.21 13.59
CA LEU A 37 -4.11 5.12 14.06
C LEU A 37 -3.48 3.74 13.86
N ASP A 38 -2.74 3.55 12.77
CA ASP A 38 -2.17 2.26 12.37
C ASP A 38 -0.83 1.96 13.03
N GLY A 39 0.01 2.97 13.17
CA GLY A 39 1.39 2.74 13.56
C GLY A 39 2.22 3.99 13.82
N PHE A 40 3.50 3.74 14.03
CA PHE A 40 4.54 4.72 14.24
C PHE A 40 5.59 4.60 13.14
N VAL A 41 6.00 5.72 12.55
CA VAL A 41 6.86 5.76 11.37
C VAL A 41 8.16 6.49 11.67
N TRP A 42 9.27 5.87 11.32
CA TRP A 42 10.59 6.49 11.37
C TRP A 42 11.22 6.62 10.00
N ARG A 43 12.02 7.66 9.83
CA ARG A 43 13.09 7.70 8.85
C ARG A 43 14.30 7.01 9.45
N VAL A 44 14.78 5.94 8.82
CA VAL A 44 15.91 5.13 9.29
C VAL A 44 16.94 4.94 8.19
N ARG A 45 18.16 4.55 8.56
CA ARG A 45 19.19 4.06 7.64
C ARG A 45 19.64 2.70 8.11
N PHE A 46 19.75 1.75 7.19
CA PHE A 46 20.33 0.43 7.44
C PHE A 46 21.81 0.46 7.07
N GLY A 47 22.69 0.07 7.99
CA GLY A 47 24.13 0.16 7.83
C GLY A 47 24.66 1.61 7.86
N ASN A 48 25.94 1.77 7.48
CA ASN A 48 26.62 3.06 7.52
C ASN A 48 26.44 3.88 6.22
N GLU A 49 26.21 3.20 5.10
CA GLU A 49 26.08 3.77 3.76
C GLU A 49 24.69 3.47 3.17
N GLY A 50 24.27 4.26 2.18
CA GLY A 50 22.99 4.08 1.50
C GLY A 50 21.91 5.12 1.85
N PRO A 51 20.73 5.01 1.23
CA PRO A 51 19.65 5.98 1.38
C PRO A 51 18.96 5.86 2.74
N TYR A 52 18.07 6.81 3.01
CA TYR A 52 17.09 6.68 4.09
C TYR A 52 15.90 5.84 3.64
N TYR A 53 15.22 5.23 4.60
CA TYR A 53 14.03 4.41 4.43
C TYR A 53 12.95 4.85 5.43
N ALA A 54 11.68 4.63 5.09
CA ALA A 54 10.59 4.74 6.04
C ALA A 54 10.32 3.37 6.66
N LEU A 55 10.32 3.27 7.98
CA LEU A 55 9.98 2.07 8.74
C LEU A 55 8.69 2.34 9.51
N LYS A 56 7.58 1.74 9.09
CA LYS A 56 6.26 1.82 9.77
C LYS A 56 6.10 0.59 10.66
N LEU A 57 6.02 0.78 11.97
CA LEU A 57 5.68 -0.26 12.95
C LEU A 57 4.20 -0.15 13.31
N PHE A 58 3.51 -1.28 13.38
CA PHE A 58 2.09 -1.34 13.67
C PHE A 58 1.84 -1.56 15.16
N TRP A 59 0.80 -0.91 15.68
CA TRP A 59 0.43 -1.04 17.10
C TRP A 59 -0.14 -2.43 17.42
N ASP A 60 -1.01 -2.93 16.54
CA ASP A 60 -1.74 -4.19 16.73
C ASP A 60 -0.91 -5.38 16.22
N GLN A 61 -1.04 -6.52 16.89
CA GLN A 61 -0.29 -7.74 16.58
C GLN A 61 -1.18 -8.90 16.15
N ASP A 62 -2.42 -8.92 16.63
CA ASP A 62 -3.36 -10.00 16.40
C ASP A 62 -4.63 -9.46 15.72
N PRO A 63 -4.96 -9.94 14.51
CA PRO A 63 -6.23 -9.58 13.87
C PRO A 63 -7.46 -9.98 14.70
N LEU A 64 -7.37 -10.97 15.58
CA LEU A 64 -8.48 -11.42 16.43
C LEU A 64 -8.83 -10.44 17.55
N GLU A 65 -7.89 -9.58 17.94
CA GLU A 65 -8.09 -8.56 18.98
C GLU A 65 -8.78 -7.30 18.44
N ILE A 66 -8.91 -7.20 17.11
CA ILE A 66 -9.55 -6.07 16.44
C ILE A 66 -11.05 -6.35 16.34
N ALA A 67 -11.77 -6.03 17.41
CA ALA A 67 -13.19 -6.34 17.58
C ALA A 67 -14.09 -5.81 16.43
N ARG A 68 -13.73 -4.68 15.81
CA ARG A 68 -14.46 -4.05 14.69
C ARG A 68 -13.51 -3.19 13.86
N GLY A 69 -12.76 -3.79 12.94
CA GLY A 69 -11.86 -3.01 12.09
C GLY A 69 -11.01 -3.87 11.17
N SER A 70 -10.29 -3.19 10.27
CA SER A 70 -9.27 -3.83 9.46
C SER A 70 -7.98 -3.95 10.27
N PHE A 71 -7.34 -5.12 10.24
CA PHE A 71 -5.98 -5.25 10.73
C PHE A 71 -5.01 -4.47 9.83
N ALA A 72 -4.54 -3.32 10.31
CA ALA A 72 -3.76 -2.35 9.53
C ALA A 72 -2.51 -2.98 8.90
N ALA A 73 -1.75 -3.77 9.67
CA ALA A 73 -0.54 -4.44 9.16
C ALA A 73 -0.87 -5.39 7.99
N GLN A 74 -1.98 -6.13 8.08
CA GLN A 74 -2.43 -7.00 7.00
C GLN A 74 -2.86 -6.19 5.78
N ARG A 75 -3.69 -5.17 5.95
CA ARG A 75 -4.13 -4.29 4.84
C ARG A 75 -2.95 -3.69 4.11
N GLU A 76 -2.03 -3.08 4.85
CA GLU A 76 -0.81 -2.48 4.31
C GLU A 76 -0.01 -3.50 3.50
N CYS A 77 0.23 -4.70 4.08
CA CYS A 77 0.97 -5.76 3.39
C CYS A 77 0.25 -6.25 2.13
N GLN A 78 -1.07 -6.41 2.18
CA GLN A 78 -1.88 -6.84 1.03
C GLN A 78 -1.82 -5.81 -0.09
N ASN A 79 -2.04 -4.53 0.21
CA ASN A 79 -1.98 -3.44 -0.77
C ASN A 79 -0.57 -3.29 -1.37
N ALA A 80 0.48 -3.32 -0.55
CA ALA A 80 1.85 -3.27 -1.04
C ALA A 80 2.21 -4.44 -1.97
N ALA A 81 1.73 -5.66 -1.65
CA ALA A 81 1.93 -6.83 -2.51
C ALA A 81 1.13 -6.70 -3.83
N LEU A 82 -0.11 -6.22 -3.78
CA LEU A 82 -0.93 -6.00 -4.97
C LEU A 82 -0.31 -4.96 -5.90
N LEU A 83 0.15 -3.82 -5.38
CA LEU A 83 0.84 -2.78 -6.17
C LEU A 83 2.10 -3.34 -6.85
N GLN A 84 2.86 -4.22 -6.19
CA GLN A 84 4.01 -4.91 -6.80
C GLN A 84 3.60 -5.89 -7.90
N MET A 85 2.52 -6.64 -7.71
CA MET A 85 1.99 -7.56 -8.72
C MET A 85 1.45 -6.80 -9.94
N ILE A 86 0.76 -5.69 -9.72
CA ILE A 86 0.26 -4.80 -10.76
C ILE A 86 1.42 -4.21 -11.58
N ARG A 87 2.44 -3.65 -10.92
CA ARG A 87 3.66 -3.17 -11.58
C ARG A 87 4.29 -4.26 -12.44
N TYR A 88 4.49 -5.44 -11.85
CA TYR A 88 5.07 -6.58 -12.56
C TYR A 88 4.26 -6.98 -13.80
N SER A 89 2.92 -6.95 -13.71
CA SER A 89 2.06 -7.26 -14.85
C SER A 89 2.23 -6.28 -16.02
N LEU A 90 2.34 -4.99 -15.71
CA LEU A 90 2.58 -3.93 -16.70
C LEU A 90 3.98 -4.05 -17.32
N ASP A 91 5.01 -4.26 -16.50
CA ASP A 91 6.38 -4.45 -16.96
C ASP A 91 6.49 -5.68 -17.89
N GLN A 92 5.79 -6.78 -17.58
CA GLN A 92 5.71 -7.95 -18.44
C GLN A 92 4.96 -7.67 -19.74
N ALA A 93 3.85 -6.95 -19.70
CA ALA A 93 3.10 -6.57 -20.90
C ALA A 93 3.96 -5.71 -21.86
N ALA A 94 4.73 -4.77 -21.31
CA ALA A 94 5.69 -3.95 -22.05
C ALA A 94 6.83 -4.79 -22.64
N ALA A 95 7.42 -5.70 -21.86
CA ALA A 95 8.47 -6.61 -22.33
C ALA A 95 8.00 -7.58 -23.44
N GLU A 96 6.70 -7.91 -23.47
CA GLU A 96 6.04 -8.70 -24.51
C GLU A 96 5.61 -7.86 -25.73
N GLY A 97 6.06 -6.60 -25.83
CA GLY A 97 5.79 -5.70 -26.96
C GLY A 97 4.31 -5.31 -27.09
N GLY A 98 3.55 -5.29 -26.01
CA GLY A 98 2.13 -4.91 -26.02
C GLY A 98 1.20 -5.94 -26.68
N THR A 99 1.70 -7.13 -27.03
CA THR A 99 0.88 -8.17 -27.70
C THR A 99 -0.22 -8.77 -26.80
N LYS A 100 -0.07 -8.60 -25.49
CA LYS A 100 -0.99 -9.05 -24.44
C LYS A 100 -1.12 -7.92 -23.41
N PRO A 101 -1.83 -6.84 -23.75
CA PRO A 101 -1.91 -5.65 -22.91
C PRO A 101 -2.76 -5.91 -21.66
N VAL A 102 -2.52 -5.15 -20.59
CA VAL A 102 -3.48 -5.08 -19.48
C VAL A 102 -4.67 -4.25 -19.94
N LEU A 103 -5.85 -4.84 -19.89
CA LEU A 103 -7.10 -4.22 -20.32
C LEU A 103 -8.01 -4.00 -19.12
N VAL A 104 -8.65 -2.83 -19.07
CA VAL A 104 -9.60 -2.45 -18.02
C VAL A 104 -10.81 -1.75 -18.62
N ILE A 105 -11.92 -1.78 -17.88
CA ILE A 105 -13.11 -0.96 -18.12
C ILE A 105 -12.74 0.50 -17.81
N PRO A 106 -12.99 1.45 -18.72
CA PRO A 106 -12.56 2.85 -18.57
C PRO A 106 -13.39 3.66 -17.56
N ASP A 107 -14.63 3.25 -17.30
CA ASP A 107 -15.54 3.90 -16.34
C ASP A 107 -16.20 2.87 -15.41
N PRO A 108 -15.41 2.21 -14.54
CA PRO A 108 -15.93 1.22 -13.61
C PRO A 108 -16.75 1.91 -12.50
N ALA A 109 -17.99 1.48 -12.33
CA ALA A 109 -18.97 2.13 -11.46
C ALA A 109 -19.53 1.20 -10.35
N ASN A 110 -19.26 -0.09 -10.42
CA ASN A 110 -19.78 -1.08 -9.46
C ASN A 110 -18.75 -2.13 -9.06
N PHE A 111 -19.12 -2.99 -8.11
CA PHE A 111 -18.23 -4.01 -7.57
C PHE A 111 -17.73 -4.98 -8.65
N ASP A 112 -18.62 -5.47 -9.52
CA ASP A 112 -18.27 -6.45 -10.54
C ASP A 112 -17.29 -5.84 -11.56
N GLU A 113 -17.48 -4.58 -11.92
CA GLU A 113 -16.56 -3.85 -12.82
C GLU A 113 -15.21 -3.55 -12.16
N ALA A 114 -15.21 -3.14 -10.88
CA ALA A 114 -13.99 -2.92 -10.11
C ALA A 114 -13.19 -4.22 -9.94
N GLU A 115 -13.88 -5.32 -9.66
CA GLU A 115 -13.30 -6.66 -9.55
C GLU A 115 -12.77 -7.15 -10.90
N ALA A 116 -13.52 -6.93 -11.98
CA ALA A 116 -13.07 -7.26 -13.32
C ALA A 116 -11.76 -6.55 -13.66
N ASN A 117 -11.69 -5.24 -13.40
CA ASN A 117 -10.49 -4.43 -13.57
C ASN A 117 -9.33 -4.90 -12.70
N PHE A 118 -9.58 -5.15 -11.41
CA PHE A 118 -8.57 -5.59 -10.46
C PHE A 118 -7.89 -6.90 -10.88
N PHE A 119 -8.69 -7.89 -11.32
CA PHE A 119 -8.14 -9.14 -11.86
C PHE A 119 -7.66 -9.02 -13.31
N GLY A 120 -7.95 -7.93 -14.02
CA GLY A 120 -7.40 -7.65 -15.35
C GLY A 120 -5.87 -7.57 -15.36
N PHE A 121 -5.27 -7.22 -14.22
CA PHE A 121 -3.82 -7.24 -14.01
C PHE A 121 -3.26 -8.64 -13.74
N ALA A 122 -4.10 -9.65 -13.45
CA ALA A 122 -3.62 -11.02 -13.29
C ALA A 122 -3.14 -11.56 -14.64
N GLU A 123 -1.98 -12.21 -14.64
CA GLU A 123 -1.31 -12.65 -15.86
C GLU A 123 -2.14 -13.67 -16.65
N GLU A 124 -2.88 -14.54 -15.97
CA GLU A 124 -3.81 -15.49 -16.59
C GLU A 124 -4.92 -14.78 -17.37
N VAL A 125 -5.50 -13.71 -16.81
CA VAL A 125 -6.59 -12.96 -17.43
C VAL A 125 -6.06 -12.19 -18.64
N ARG A 126 -4.94 -11.47 -18.44
CA ARG A 126 -4.22 -10.73 -19.49
C ARG A 126 -3.85 -11.61 -20.67
N ARG A 127 -3.15 -12.73 -20.42
CA ARG A 127 -2.66 -13.62 -21.48
C ARG A 127 -3.75 -14.45 -22.13
N GLY A 128 -4.74 -14.89 -21.34
CA GLY A 128 -5.86 -15.69 -21.82
C GLY A 128 -6.83 -14.89 -22.69
N ARG A 129 -6.72 -13.54 -22.70
CA ARG A 129 -7.67 -12.63 -23.36
C ARG A 129 -9.11 -13.01 -23.03
N LYS A 130 -9.35 -13.38 -21.77
CA LYS A 130 -10.64 -13.88 -21.28
C LYS A 130 -11.64 -12.73 -21.31
N ARG A 131 -12.19 -12.40 -22.48
CA ARG A 131 -13.19 -11.32 -22.63
C ARG A 131 -14.45 -11.63 -21.82
N GLU A 132 -14.74 -12.90 -21.63
CA GLU A 132 -15.76 -13.41 -20.69
C GLU A 132 -15.53 -13.03 -19.21
N HIS A 133 -14.30 -12.61 -18.84
CA HIS A 133 -14.01 -12.06 -17.50
C HIS A 133 -14.67 -10.70 -17.29
N PHE A 134 -14.92 -9.96 -18.36
CA PHE A 134 -15.57 -8.66 -18.29
C PHE A 134 -17.08 -8.83 -18.44
N PRO A 135 -17.90 -8.19 -17.58
CA PRO A 135 -19.36 -8.22 -17.72
C PRO A 135 -19.78 -7.78 -19.13
N SER A 136 -20.92 -8.30 -19.62
CA SER A 136 -21.39 -8.32 -21.01
C SER A 136 -21.58 -6.98 -21.76
N ARG A 137 -21.00 -5.87 -21.28
CA ARG A 137 -20.78 -4.66 -22.08
C ARG A 137 -19.50 -4.84 -22.88
N GLY A 138 -19.62 -5.12 -24.18
CA GLY A 138 -18.47 -5.06 -25.10
C GLY A 138 -17.94 -3.63 -25.27
N PRO A 139 -17.04 -3.38 -26.23
CA PRO A 139 -15.63 -3.79 -26.31
C PRO A 139 -14.65 -2.66 -25.98
N ASP A 140 -15.09 -1.56 -25.36
CA ASP A 140 -14.28 -0.35 -25.12
C ASP A 140 -13.34 -0.48 -23.91
N LEU A 141 -12.69 -1.64 -23.79
CA LEU A 141 -11.61 -1.79 -22.83
C LEU A 141 -10.46 -0.89 -23.25
N ILE A 142 -9.90 -0.18 -22.29
CA ILE A 142 -8.70 0.63 -22.50
C ILE A 142 -7.47 -0.13 -22.01
N GLU A 143 -6.36 0.12 -22.67
CA GLU A 143 -5.07 -0.38 -22.26
C GLU A 143 -4.50 0.48 -21.12
N VAL A 144 -4.01 -0.19 -20.08
CA VAL A 144 -3.18 0.44 -19.05
C VAL A 144 -1.73 0.10 -19.38
N VAL A 145 -0.96 1.12 -19.78
CA VAL A 145 0.44 0.97 -20.15
C VAL A 145 1.41 1.34 -19.04
N GLU A 146 0.98 2.25 -18.16
CA GLU A 146 1.84 2.85 -17.14
C GLU A 146 1.16 2.81 -15.78
N MET A 147 2.01 2.71 -14.75
CA MET A 147 1.61 2.87 -13.36
C MET A 147 2.37 4.07 -12.80
N PRO A 148 1.67 5.03 -12.16
CA PRO A 148 2.30 6.19 -11.57
C PRO A 148 3.23 5.78 -10.42
N ARG A 149 3.98 6.75 -9.88
CA ARG A 149 4.97 6.47 -8.83
C ARG A 149 4.26 6.15 -7.50
N PHE A 150 4.60 5.00 -6.93
CA PHE A 150 4.26 4.62 -5.56
C PHE A 150 5.55 4.41 -4.74
N ALA A 151 5.47 4.63 -3.43
CA ALA A 151 6.61 4.37 -2.55
C ALA A 151 7.03 2.89 -2.63
N LYS A 152 8.30 2.63 -2.97
CA LYS A 152 8.77 1.25 -3.11
C LYS A 152 8.70 0.52 -1.77
N CYS A 153 7.92 -0.57 -1.70
CA CYS A 153 7.89 -1.44 -0.53
C CYS A 153 9.02 -2.49 -0.59
N TYR A 154 9.82 -2.59 0.47
CA TYR A 154 10.92 -3.55 0.59
C TYR A 154 10.51 -4.84 1.31
N GLY A 155 9.36 -4.85 1.97
CA GLY A 155 8.79 -6.02 2.64
C GLY A 155 8.52 -5.78 4.13
N TRP A 156 8.03 -6.82 4.81
CA TRP A 156 7.76 -6.77 6.25
C TRP A 156 8.92 -7.30 7.09
N LEU A 157 9.01 -6.83 8.34
CA LEU A 157 9.97 -7.24 9.36
C LEU A 157 9.25 -7.54 10.67
N ARG A 158 9.88 -8.34 11.54
CA ARG A 158 9.49 -8.49 12.94
C ARG A 158 10.38 -7.61 13.80
N VAL A 159 9.78 -6.86 14.70
CA VAL A 159 10.47 -5.98 15.65
C VAL A 159 10.25 -6.55 17.04
N ASN A 160 11.31 -6.99 17.70
CA ASN A 160 11.26 -7.31 19.12
C ASN A 160 11.67 -6.07 19.93
N ARG A 161 10.79 -5.60 20.82
CA ARG A 161 11.03 -4.38 21.60
C ARG A 161 12.25 -4.49 22.51
N HIS A 162 12.55 -5.67 23.04
CA HIS A 162 13.70 -5.88 23.92
C HIS A 162 15.02 -5.79 23.16
N ASP A 163 15.04 -6.19 21.89
CA ASP A 163 16.25 -6.15 21.06
C ASP A 163 16.48 -4.78 20.42
N VAL A 164 15.40 -4.05 20.14
CA VAL A 164 15.45 -2.81 19.35
C VAL A 164 15.41 -1.56 20.22
N PHE A 165 14.51 -1.48 21.20
CA PHE A 165 14.27 -0.22 21.92
C PHE A 165 15.44 0.23 22.80
N PRO A 166 16.24 -0.66 23.42
CA PRO A 166 17.43 -0.23 24.16
C PRO A 166 18.46 0.52 23.31
N ARG A 167 18.43 0.36 21.97
CA ARG A 167 19.32 1.05 21.02
C ARG A 167 18.78 2.39 20.55
N MET A 168 17.51 2.71 20.84
CA MET A 168 16.85 3.94 20.41
C MET A 168 17.11 5.10 21.39
N PRO A 169 17.52 6.28 20.92
CA PRO A 169 17.42 7.51 21.70
C PRO A 169 15.98 7.76 22.17
N ARG A 170 15.80 8.37 23.34
CA ARG A 170 14.46 8.68 23.89
C ARG A 170 13.58 9.49 22.94
N SER A 171 14.18 10.36 22.14
CA SER A 171 13.48 11.22 21.17
C SER A 171 12.82 10.45 20.02
N VAL A 172 13.23 9.20 19.76
CA VAL A 172 12.66 8.36 18.70
C VAL A 172 11.97 7.12 19.25
N LEU A 173 11.88 6.94 20.57
CA LEU A 173 11.11 5.85 21.14
C LEU A 173 9.62 6.01 20.80
N PRO A 174 8.94 4.94 20.36
CA PRO A 174 7.50 4.99 20.17
C PRO A 174 6.82 5.26 21.52
N HIS A 175 5.95 6.27 21.54
CA HIS A 175 5.21 6.72 22.72
C HIS A 175 3.71 6.68 22.44
N ALA A 176 2.92 6.74 23.51
CA ALA A 176 1.47 6.80 23.40
C ALA A 176 1.05 8.12 22.71
N ILE A 177 0.15 8.01 21.73
CA ILE A 177 -0.41 9.16 21.02
C ILE A 177 -1.93 9.17 21.15
N ARG A 178 -2.53 10.34 20.98
CA ARG A 178 -3.98 10.49 20.84
C ARG A 178 -4.31 10.86 19.41
N VAL A 179 -5.13 10.04 18.76
CA VAL A 179 -5.67 10.26 17.42
C VAL A 179 -7.19 10.33 17.57
N ASP A 180 -7.75 11.52 17.46
CA ASP A 180 -9.16 11.82 17.73
C ASP A 180 -9.61 11.32 19.13
N LYS A 181 -10.50 10.33 19.14
CA LYS A 181 -11.07 9.70 20.33
C LYS A 181 -10.29 8.46 20.78
N HIS A 182 -9.25 8.08 20.05
CA HIS A 182 -8.46 6.87 20.30
C HIS A 182 -7.08 7.21 20.87
N THR A 183 -6.70 6.50 21.93
CA THR A 183 -5.30 6.47 22.39
C THR A 183 -4.63 5.25 21.79
N ARG A 184 -3.49 5.44 21.14
CA ARG A 184 -2.69 4.37 20.53
C ARG A 184 -1.34 4.29 21.21
N ALA A 185 -0.97 3.08 21.63
CA ALA A 185 0.28 2.78 22.28
C ALA A 185 0.62 1.31 22.05
N LEU A 186 1.89 0.95 22.24
CA LEU A 186 2.28 -0.45 22.21
C LEU A 186 1.78 -1.15 23.47
N PRO A 187 1.07 -2.28 23.37
CA PRO A 187 0.69 -3.10 24.52
C PRO A 187 1.92 -3.47 25.36
N SER A 188 1.79 -3.35 26.68
CA SER A 188 2.89 -3.55 27.63
C SER A 188 3.32 -5.01 27.75
N GLU A 189 2.37 -5.91 27.57
CA GLU A 189 2.42 -7.36 27.72
C GLU A 189 2.95 -8.06 26.47
N ARG A 190 3.21 -7.30 25.40
CA ARG A 190 3.68 -7.83 24.13
C ARG A 190 5.06 -7.31 23.76
N ASN A 191 5.83 -8.16 23.08
CA ASN A 191 7.21 -7.88 22.73
C ASN A 191 7.52 -7.90 21.23
N GLU A 192 6.74 -8.62 20.43
CA GLU A 192 6.97 -8.78 18.99
C GLU A 192 5.93 -8.01 18.19
N PHE A 193 6.38 -7.15 17.28
CA PHE A 193 5.54 -6.31 16.45
C PHE A 193 5.87 -6.50 14.97
N LEU A 194 4.91 -6.21 14.11
CA LEU A 194 5.14 -6.15 12.67
C LEU A 194 5.58 -4.73 12.28
N ALA A 195 6.50 -4.66 11.33
CA ALA A 195 6.85 -3.42 10.65
C ALA A 195 6.98 -3.63 9.15
N VAL A 196 6.83 -2.57 8.36
CA VAL A 196 7.05 -2.59 6.91
C VAL A 196 8.07 -1.52 6.56
N VAL A 197 9.00 -1.87 5.66
CA VAL A 197 10.03 -0.96 5.15
C VAL A 197 9.63 -0.45 3.79
N TYR A 198 9.67 0.87 3.64
CA TYR A 198 9.42 1.59 2.42
C TYR A 198 10.61 2.46 2.03
N GLU A 199 10.64 2.84 0.76
CA GLU A 199 11.39 4.00 0.29
C GLU A 199 11.04 5.21 1.16
N TYR A 200 12.06 5.96 1.56
CA TYR A 200 11.82 7.27 2.15
C TYR A 200 11.55 8.26 1.03
N VAL A 201 10.34 8.79 0.99
CA VAL A 201 9.97 9.91 0.12
C VAL A 201 10.22 11.19 0.90
N GLU A 202 11.03 12.09 0.34
CA GLU A 202 11.29 13.40 0.96
C GLU A 202 10.03 14.25 1.00
N ASP A 203 9.92 15.06 2.05
CA ASP A 203 8.83 16.02 2.16
C ASP A 203 8.94 17.05 1.03
N GLY A 204 7.82 17.31 0.39
CA GLY A 204 7.70 18.23 -0.74
C GLY A 204 6.24 18.46 -1.08
N GLU A 205 5.99 19.51 -1.86
CA GLU A 205 4.65 19.89 -2.28
C GLU A 205 4.03 18.80 -3.16
N ASN A 206 2.72 18.57 -2.97
CA ASN A 206 1.98 17.64 -3.79
C ASN A 206 1.50 18.34 -5.05
N ASP A 207 2.06 17.94 -6.19
CA ASP A 207 1.55 18.36 -7.49
C ASP A 207 0.15 17.76 -7.72
N ILE A 208 -0.80 18.61 -8.11
CA ILE A 208 -2.22 18.25 -8.27
C ILE A 208 -2.38 17.20 -9.37
N GLU A 209 -1.72 17.38 -10.50
CA GLU A 209 -1.84 16.48 -11.66
C GLU A 209 -1.32 15.09 -11.32
N THR A 210 -0.18 15.02 -10.64
CA THR A 210 0.43 13.77 -10.16
C THR A 210 -0.48 13.02 -9.19
N VAL A 211 -1.11 13.72 -8.23
CA VAL A 211 -2.05 13.11 -7.27
C VAL A 211 -3.29 12.57 -7.98
N GLU A 212 -3.85 13.33 -8.94
CA GLU A 212 -4.99 12.88 -9.73
C GLU A 212 -4.65 11.70 -10.65
N GLU A 213 -3.43 11.64 -11.18
CA GLU A 213 -2.94 10.50 -11.96
C GLU A 213 -2.90 9.23 -11.10
N VAL A 214 -2.37 9.31 -9.88
CA VAL A 214 -2.37 8.20 -8.91
C VAL A 214 -3.80 7.78 -8.57
N ALA A 215 -4.68 8.74 -8.30
CA ALA A 215 -6.09 8.47 -7.98
C ALA A 215 -6.84 7.79 -9.14
N ARG A 216 -6.64 8.28 -10.36
CA ARG A 216 -7.22 7.68 -11.58
C ARG A 216 -6.72 6.26 -11.78
N PHE A 217 -5.42 6.03 -11.63
CA PHE A 217 -4.84 4.69 -11.75
C PHE A 217 -5.43 3.74 -10.72
N LEU A 218 -5.51 4.14 -9.45
CA LEU A 218 -6.09 3.31 -8.38
C LEU A 218 -7.55 2.97 -8.65
N TRP A 219 -8.36 3.94 -9.07
CA TRP A 219 -9.75 3.73 -9.45
C TRP A 219 -9.88 2.74 -10.62
N LEU A 220 -9.11 2.94 -11.69
CA LEU A 220 -9.05 2.00 -12.82
C LEU A 220 -8.57 0.62 -12.40
N ALA A 221 -7.66 0.51 -11.43
CA ALA A 221 -7.19 -0.76 -10.89
C ALA A 221 -8.17 -1.41 -9.89
N GLY A 222 -9.36 -0.83 -9.68
CA GLY A 222 -10.41 -1.37 -8.82
C GLY A 222 -10.31 -0.96 -7.34
N PHE A 223 -9.29 -0.19 -6.97
CA PHE A 223 -9.13 0.29 -5.60
C PHE A 223 -10.12 1.42 -5.28
N SER A 224 -10.60 1.43 -4.04
CA SER A 224 -11.28 2.57 -3.44
C SER A 224 -10.40 3.19 -2.36
N PHE A 225 -10.49 4.50 -2.18
CA PHE A 225 -9.89 5.16 -1.02
C PHE A 225 -10.75 4.92 0.23
N CYS A 226 -10.11 5.02 1.40
CA CYS A 226 -10.82 5.04 2.67
C CYS A 226 -11.79 6.24 2.76
N PRO A 227 -12.81 6.19 3.64
CA PRO A 227 -13.85 7.24 3.71
C PRO A 227 -13.32 8.65 3.98
N THR A 228 -12.18 8.73 4.66
CA THR A 228 -11.49 9.96 5.04
C THR A 228 -10.03 9.84 4.60
N PRO A 229 -9.73 10.06 3.30
CA PRO A 229 -8.35 10.15 2.84
C PRO A 229 -7.68 11.33 3.52
N LEU A 230 -6.38 11.23 3.75
CA LEU A 230 -5.66 12.23 4.56
C LEU A 230 -4.51 12.83 3.75
N ALA A 231 -4.49 14.17 3.64
CA ALA A 231 -3.42 14.90 2.96
C ALA A 231 -2.02 14.50 3.45
N ARG A 232 -1.88 14.21 4.75
CA ARG A 232 -0.62 13.78 5.37
C ARG A 232 -0.08 12.44 4.86
N ASN A 233 -0.90 11.63 4.18
CA ASN A 233 -0.50 10.38 3.56
C ASN A 233 0.15 10.60 2.18
N TRP A 234 0.22 11.85 1.71
CA TRP A 234 0.88 12.23 0.47
C TRP A 234 2.17 13.00 0.74
N ARG A 235 3.20 12.69 -0.04
CA ARG A 235 4.51 13.35 -0.01
C ARG A 235 5.04 13.47 -1.43
N SER A 236 5.29 14.69 -1.91
CA SER A 236 5.84 14.92 -3.25
C SER A 236 5.06 14.16 -4.35
N GLY A 237 3.73 14.18 -4.27
CA GLY A 237 2.83 13.48 -5.21
C GLY A 237 2.72 11.96 -5.00
N VAL A 238 3.40 11.38 -4.01
CA VAL A 238 3.40 9.93 -3.74
C VAL A 238 2.55 9.60 -2.52
N LEU A 239 1.65 8.63 -2.66
CA LEU A 239 0.94 8.01 -1.54
C LEU A 239 1.92 7.15 -0.72
N VAL A 240 2.15 7.51 0.54
CA VAL A 240 3.11 6.83 1.44
C VAL A 240 2.46 5.94 2.49
N ASP A 241 1.14 6.01 2.66
CA ASP A 241 0.36 5.12 3.52
C ASP A 241 -0.58 4.26 2.66
N HIS A 242 -0.23 2.99 2.47
CA HIS A 242 -1.04 2.10 1.63
C HIS A 242 -2.28 1.58 2.37
N SER A 243 -2.46 1.84 3.67
CA SER A 243 -3.75 1.58 4.33
C SER A 243 -4.88 2.50 3.84
N ASP A 244 -4.56 3.59 3.14
CA ASP A 244 -5.56 4.55 2.65
C ASP A 244 -6.36 4.04 1.44
N ILE A 245 -5.99 2.87 0.90
CA ILE A 245 -6.67 2.23 -0.23
C ILE A 245 -7.20 0.84 0.14
N THR A 246 -8.20 0.37 -0.60
CA THR A 246 -8.77 -0.97 -0.46
C THR A 246 -9.04 -1.55 -1.84
N GLY A 247 -8.51 -2.74 -2.12
CA GLY A 247 -8.87 -3.48 -3.32
C GLY A 247 -10.27 -4.13 -3.22
N PRO A 248 -10.89 -4.53 -4.33
CA PRO A 248 -12.10 -5.34 -4.29
C PRO A 248 -11.77 -6.70 -3.64
N GLN A 249 -12.76 -7.35 -3.03
CA GLN A 249 -12.61 -8.57 -2.19
C GLN A 249 -11.97 -8.35 -0.80
N PHE A 250 -11.52 -7.14 -0.45
CA PHE A 250 -10.98 -6.85 0.88
C PHE A 250 -12.00 -6.09 1.75
N TYR A 251 -11.94 -6.34 3.06
CA TYR A 251 -12.80 -5.68 4.03
C TYR A 251 -12.69 -4.15 3.89
N GLY A 252 -13.80 -3.44 3.95
CA GLY A 252 -13.82 -1.97 3.85
C GLY A 252 -13.97 -1.42 2.43
N TRP A 253 -13.85 -2.24 1.38
CA TRP A 253 -14.24 -1.80 0.03
C TRP A 253 -15.75 -1.57 0.01
N GLN A 254 -16.19 -0.40 -0.44
CA GLN A 254 -17.62 -0.10 -0.58
C GLN A 254 -17.87 0.67 -1.87
N LYS A 255 -18.94 0.31 -2.58
CA LYS A 255 -19.36 0.98 -3.81
C LYS A 255 -19.52 2.49 -3.63
N PHE A 256 -20.00 2.93 -2.47
CA PHE A 256 -20.19 4.35 -2.17
C PHE A 256 -18.88 5.17 -2.20
N TYR A 257 -17.75 4.56 -1.84
CA TYR A 257 -16.43 5.21 -1.86
C TYR A 257 -15.64 4.93 -3.16
N TYR A 258 -16.17 4.09 -4.05
CA TYR A 258 -15.51 3.74 -5.30
C TYR A 258 -15.81 4.79 -6.38
N ARG A 259 -14.93 5.78 -6.49
CA ARG A 259 -14.99 6.87 -7.46
C ARG A 259 -13.58 7.39 -7.74
N CYS A 260 -13.37 7.97 -8.92
CA CYS A 260 -12.14 8.70 -9.22
C CYS A 260 -12.11 10.00 -8.40
N LEU A 261 -11.39 10.00 -7.27
CA LEU A 261 -11.24 11.19 -6.44
C LEU A 261 -10.36 12.24 -7.10
N LYS A 262 -10.66 13.50 -6.78
CA LYS A 262 -9.91 14.69 -7.20
C LYS A 262 -8.93 15.10 -6.10
N ALA A 263 -7.88 15.83 -6.47
CA ALA A 263 -6.81 16.18 -5.53
C ALA A 263 -7.32 17.09 -4.39
N ASP A 264 -8.30 17.96 -4.66
CA ASP A 264 -8.95 18.81 -3.65
C ASP A 264 -9.59 18.03 -2.51
N ILE A 265 -10.13 16.84 -2.79
CA ILE A 265 -10.66 15.91 -1.77
C ILE A 265 -9.53 15.15 -1.08
N LEU A 266 -8.53 14.67 -1.83
CA LEU A 266 -7.44 13.83 -1.29
C LEU A 266 -6.44 14.60 -0.43
N LEU A 267 -6.29 15.90 -0.70
CA LEU A 267 -5.35 16.80 -0.03
C LEU A 267 -6.05 17.72 0.98
N GLN A 268 -7.31 17.43 1.32
CA GLN A 268 -8.01 18.14 2.37
C GLN A 268 -7.44 17.78 3.75
N GLU A 269 -7.19 18.79 4.59
CA GLU A 269 -6.73 18.63 5.99
C GLU A 269 -7.86 18.30 6.96
#